data_AF-A0A958KUY7-F1
#
_entry.id   AF-A0A958KUY7-F1
#
_cell.length_a   1.000
_cell.length_b   1.000
_cell.length_c   1.000
_cell.angle_alpha   90.00
_cell.angle_beta   90.00
_cell.angle_gamma   90.00
#
_symmetry.space_group_name_H-M   'P 1'
#
loop_
_entity.id
_entity.type
_entity.pdbx_description
1 polymer ?
#
loop_
_entity_poly.entity_id
_entity_poly.type
_entity_poly.pdbx_seq_one_letter_code
_entity_poly.pdbx_strand_id
1 'polypeptide(L)'
;KLEKKIALMPSLKNEVQAFQRFYISSGEECAIDAQGRILIPQHLRDYADLKDDIVLVGMGFKIEIWSYASWQPLFGQLEKDFEKVMNIISDIDEAKGSRK
;
A
#
# COMPACT_ATOMS: atom_id res chain seq x y z
N LYS A 1 12.56 -0.04 5.79
CA LYS A 1 12.10 -0.31 7.20
C LYS A 1 11.15 -1.51 7.28
N LEU A 2 10.45 -1.83 6.19
CA LEU A 2 9.66 -3.05 6.00
C LEU A 2 10.38 -4.05 5.09
N GLU A 3 11.14 -3.60 4.06
CA GLU A 3 11.93 -4.51 3.21
C GLU A 3 12.96 -5.28 4.04
N LYS A 4 13.62 -4.62 5.00
CA LYS A 4 14.52 -5.28 5.96
C LYS A 4 13.82 -6.38 6.76
N LYS A 5 12.56 -6.17 7.17
CA LYS A 5 11.80 -7.18 7.91
C LYS A 5 11.43 -8.37 7.00
N ILE A 6 11.04 -8.09 5.76
CA ILE A 6 10.69 -9.10 4.76
C ILE A 6 11.92 -9.92 4.36
N ALA A 7 13.06 -9.28 4.14
CA ALA A 7 14.34 -9.94 3.85
C ALA A 7 14.82 -10.86 5.00
N LEU A 8 14.48 -10.53 6.25
CA LEU A 8 14.84 -11.32 7.43
C LEU A 8 13.83 -12.46 7.74
N MET A 9 12.76 -12.62 6.94
CA MET A 9 11.80 -13.70 7.15
C MET A 9 12.41 -15.07 6.86
N PRO A 10 12.16 -16.10 7.70
CA PRO A 10 12.65 -17.45 7.44
C PRO A 10 12.11 -18.00 6.12
N SER A 11 13.01 -18.26 5.16
CA SER A 11 12.69 -18.68 3.79
C SER A 11 12.33 -20.16 3.63
N LEU A 12 12.11 -20.88 4.73
CA LEU A 12 11.87 -22.33 4.75
C LEU A 12 10.56 -22.77 4.08
N LYS A 13 9.69 -21.82 3.71
CA LYS A 13 8.43 -22.06 3.00
C LYS A 13 8.46 -21.38 1.63
N ASN A 14 8.01 -22.10 0.60
CA ASN A 14 8.00 -21.62 -0.79
C ASN A 14 7.16 -20.33 -0.95
N GLU A 15 6.08 -20.21 -0.18
CA GLU A 15 5.21 -19.04 -0.17
C GLU A 15 5.93 -17.78 0.34
N VAL A 16 6.80 -17.93 1.35
CA VAL A 16 7.60 -16.83 1.88
C VAL A 16 8.62 -16.35 0.85
N GLN A 17 9.29 -17.28 0.15
CA GLN A 17 10.21 -16.93 -0.93
C GLN A 17 9.51 -16.26 -2.11
N ALA A 18 8.33 -16.76 -2.48
CA ALA A 18 7.52 -16.16 -3.55
C ALA A 18 7.11 -14.72 -3.19
N PHE A 19 6.67 -14.49 -1.95
CA PHE A 19 6.33 -13.16 -1.46
C PHE A 19 7.56 -12.24 -1.39
N GLN A 20 8.71 -12.73 -0.90
CA GLN A 20 9.97 -11.97 -0.89
C GLN A 20 10.38 -11.56 -2.31
N ARG A 21 10.34 -12.49 -3.27
CA ARG A 21 10.64 -12.22 -4.68
C ARG A 21 9.72 -11.13 -5.18
N PHE A 22 8.41 -11.33 -5.08
CA PHE A 22 7.41 -10.38 -5.54
C PHE A 22 7.60 -8.98 -4.92
N TYR A 23 7.66 -8.89 -3.60
CA TYR A 23 7.68 -7.62 -2.89
C TYR A 23 8.98 -6.85 -3.05
N ILE A 24 10.12 -7.54 -3.07
CA ILE A 24 11.43 -6.90 -3.25
C ILE A 24 11.65 -6.56 -4.72
N SER A 25 11.20 -7.40 -5.66
CA SER A 25 11.34 -7.11 -7.09
C SER A 25 10.34 -6.08 -7.60
N SER A 26 9.25 -5.82 -6.86
CA SER A 26 8.23 -4.82 -7.25
C SER A 26 8.59 -3.39 -6.86
N GLY A 27 9.74 -3.16 -6.24
CA GLY A 27 10.20 -1.83 -5.86
C GLY A 27 11.31 -1.35 -6.78
N GLU A 28 11.16 -0.16 -7.36
CA GLU A 28 12.21 0.52 -8.13
C GLU A 28 12.43 1.92 -7.58
N GLU A 29 13.70 2.32 -7.43
CA GLU A 29 14.06 3.67 -7.03
C GLU A 29 13.89 4.61 -8.24
N CYS A 30 12.97 5.58 -8.12
CA CYS A 30 12.70 6.53 -9.17
C CYS A 30 13.16 7.93 -8.74
N ALA A 31 13.98 8.57 -9.55
CA ALA A 31 14.37 9.96 -9.32
C ALA A 31 13.20 10.91 -9.62
N ILE A 32 13.13 12.00 -8.86
CA ILE A 32 12.22 13.11 -9.12
C ILE A 32 12.95 14.12 -10.01
N ASP A 33 12.35 14.49 -11.14
CA ASP A 33 12.94 15.50 -12.02
C ASP A 33 12.79 16.92 -11.46
N ALA A 34 13.42 17.90 -12.12
CA ALA A 34 13.39 19.30 -11.67
C ALA A 34 11.98 19.92 -11.65
N GLN A 35 11.01 19.31 -12.33
CA GLN A 35 9.60 19.75 -12.36
C GLN A 35 8.75 19.00 -11.33
N GLY A 36 9.35 18.14 -10.50
CA GLY A 36 8.64 17.37 -9.49
C GLY A 36 7.92 16.13 -10.05
N ARG A 37 8.27 15.67 -11.25
CA ARG A 37 7.64 14.48 -11.87
C ARG A 37 8.44 13.22 -11.56
N ILE A 38 7.72 12.10 -11.49
CA ILE A 38 8.29 10.76 -11.36
C ILE A 38 7.89 9.95 -12.59
N LEU A 39 8.87 9.34 -13.25
CA LEU A 39 8.60 8.41 -14.33
C LEU A 39 8.33 7.02 -13.72
N ILE A 40 7.07 6.61 -13.70
CA ILE A 40 6.70 5.27 -13.22
C ILE A 40 7.19 4.23 -14.25
N PRO A 41 7.98 3.22 -13.85
CA PRO A 41 8.39 2.13 -14.73
C PRO A 41 7.19 1.41 -15.38
N GLN A 42 7.33 0.98 -16.64
CA GLN A 42 6.23 0.36 -17.40
C GLN A 42 5.62 -0.85 -16.68
N HIS A 43 6.45 -1.73 -16.14
CA HIS A 43 5.97 -2.94 -15.46
C HIS A 43 5.12 -2.63 -14.21
N LEU A 44 5.37 -1.51 -13.52
CA LEU A 44 4.53 -1.06 -12.40
C LEU A 44 3.22 -0.44 -12.88
N ARG A 45 3.24 0.26 -14.02
CA ARG A 45 2.00 0.73 -14.68
C ARG A 45 1.12 -0.44 -15.09
N ASP A 46 1.70 -1.46 -15.71
CA ASP A 46 0.99 -2.66 -16.15
C ASP A 46 0.40 -3.42 -14.95
N TYR A 47 1.20 -3.61 -13.90
CA TYR A 47 0.77 -4.27 -12.68
C TYR A 47 -0.44 -3.57 -12.03
N ALA A 48 -0.44 -2.24 -11.98
CA ALA A 48 -1.50 -1.45 -11.36
C ALA A 48 -2.65 -1.06 -12.33
N ASP A 49 -2.62 -1.55 -13.58
CA ASP A 49 -3.52 -1.17 -14.69
C ASP A 49 -3.71 0.36 -14.81
N LEU A 50 -2.59 1.10 -14.72
CA LEU A 50 -2.59 2.56 -14.84
C LEU A 50 -2.79 2.96 -16.30
N LYS A 51 -3.94 3.59 -16.57
CA LYS A 51 -4.31 4.16 -17.88
C LYS A 51 -4.39 5.68 -17.75
N ASP A 52 -5.40 6.29 -18.35
CA ASP A 52 -5.55 7.76 -18.39
C ASP A 52 -6.01 8.33 -17.04
N ASP A 53 -7.00 7.70 -16.41
CA ASP A 53 -7.56 8.17 -15.13
C ASP A 53 -6.88 7.48 -13.94
N ILE A 54 -6.17 8.27 -13.13
CA ILE A 54 -5.47 7.82 -11.93
C ILE A 54 -5.92 8.59 -10.69
N VAL A 55 -5.75 7.95 -9.53
CA VAL A 55 -6.02 8.55 -8.21
C VAL A 55 -4.73 8.51 -7.39
N LEU A 56 -4.38 9.64 -6.79
CA LEU A 56 -3.29 9.76 -5.83
C LEU A 56 -3.88 9.81 -4.41
N VAL A 57 -3.43 8.90 -3.55
CA VAL A 57 -3.90 8.82 -2.16
C VAL A 57 -2.73 9.02 -1.22
N GLY A 58 -2.81 10.06 -0.38
CA GLY A 58 -1.83 10.28 0.68
C GLY A 58 -2.13 9.40 1.89
N MET A 59 -1.16 8.59 2.32
CA MET A 59 -1.26 7.73 3.50
C MET A 59 -0.13 8.02 4.49
N GLY A 60 -0.12 9.24 5.03
CA GLY A 60 0.88 9.68 5.99
C GLY A 60 2.27 9.80 5.35
N PHE A 61 3.07 8.73 5.42
CA PHE A 61 4.47 8.71 4.96
C PHE A 61 4.66 8.10 3.57
N LYS A 62 3.59 7.66 2.90
CA LYS A 62 3.61 7.15 1.53
C LYS A 62 2.49 7.76 0.71
N ILE A 63 2.68 7.76 -0.60
CA ILE A 63 1.63 8.05 -1.58
C ILE A 63 1.32 6.74 -2.29
N GLU A 64 0.04 6.45 -2.46
CA GLU A 64 -0.43 5.36 -3.31
C GLU A 64 -0.94 5.92 -4.64
N ILE A 65 -0.66 5.17 -5.71
CA ILE A 65 -1.09 5.50 -7.07
C ILE A 65 -2.01 4.38 -7.50
N TRP A 66 -3.24 4.73 -7.84
CA TRP A 66 -4.28 3.78 -8.22
C TRP A 66 -4.84 4.11 -9.59
N SER A 67 -5.20 3.08 -10.34
CA SER A 67 -6.15 3.23 -11.45
C SER A 67 -7.51 3.63 -10.90
N TYR A 68 -8.15 4.64 -11.51
CA TYR A 68 -9.46 5.10 -11.04
C TYR A 68 -10.50 3.97 -11.02
N ALA A 69 -10.49 3.12 -12.05
CA ALA A 69 -11.41 1.99 -12.19
C ALA A 69 -11.29 0.98 -11.04
N SER A 70 -10.08 0.76 -10.54
CA SER A 70 -9.80 -0.14 -9.41
C SER A 70 -10.05 0.53 -8.07
N TRP A 71 -9.79 1.84 -7.96
CA TRP A 71 -9.97 2.60 -6.73
C TRP A 71 -11.43 2.76 -6.34
N GLN A 72 -12.31 3.14 -7.28
CA GLN A 72 -13.72 3.42 -6.99
C GLN A 72 -14.47 2.29 -6.24
N PRO A 73 -14.44 1.03 -6.69
CA PRO A 73 -15.14 -0.04 -5.99
C PRO A 73 -14.51 -0.35 -4.62
N LEU A 74 -13.19 -0.27 -4.51
CA LEU A 74 -12.48 -0.45 -3.24
C LEU A 74 -12.90 0.63 -2.24
N PHE A 75 -12.87 1.89 -2.66
CA PHE A 75 -13.21 3.03 -1.81
C PHE A 75 -14.67 2.96 -1.35
N GLY A 76 -15.61 2.66 -2.25
CA GLY A 76 -17.02 2.49 -1.88
C GLY A 76 -17.25 1.32 -0.91
N GLN A 77 -16.42 0.26 -0.95
CA GLN A 77 -16.47 -0.80 0.05
C GLN A 77 -15.90 -0.34 1.39
N LEU A 78 -14.79 0.39 1.39
CA LEU A 78 -14.19 0.96 2.59
C LEU A 78 -15.14 1.94 3.30
N GLU A 79 -15.88 2.75 2.54
CA GLU A 79 -16.91 3.65 3.09
C GLU A 79 -18.02 2.87 3.83
N LYS A 80 -18.47 1.74 3.27
CA LYS A 80 -19.49 0.89 3.92
C LYS A 80 -18.97 0.22 5.19
N ASP A 81 -17.69 -0.13 5.19
CA ASP A 81 -17.04 -0.74 6.35
C ASP A 81 -16.59 0.30 7.40
N PHE A 82 -16.76 1.60 7.13
CA PHE A 82 -16.32 2.69 7.99
C PHE A 82 -16.84 2.56 9.42
N GLU A 83 -18.13 2.26 9.61
CA GLU A 83 -18.71 2.07 10.95
C GLU A 83 -18.04 0.93 11.73
N LYS A 84 -17.70 -0.18 11.06
CA LYS A 84 -17.01 -1.31 11.70
C LYS A 84 -15.60 -0.91 12.14
N VAL A 85 -14.89 -0.17 11.28
CA VAL A 85 -13.53 0.30 11.57
C VAL A 85 -13.54 1.32 12.72
N MET A 86 -14.52 2.22 12.76
CA MET A 86 -14.67 3.19 13.84
C MET A 86 -14.85 2.51 15.20
N ASN A 87 -15.67 1.46 15.28
CA ASN A 87 -15.84 0.69 16.52
C ASN A 87 -14.52 0.06 16.99
N ILE A 88 -13.75 -0.53 16.06
CA ILE A 88 -12.43 -1.11 16.38
C ILE A 88 -11.47 -0.04 16.91
N ILE A 89 -11.46 1.16 16.32
CA ILE A 89 -10.60 2.25 16.76
C ILE A 89 -10.97 2.69 18.19
N SER A 90 -12.26 2.83 18.47
CA SER A 90 -12.76 3.15 19.81
C SER A 90 -12.35 2.11 20.84
N ASP A 91 -12.53 0.81 20.55
CA ASP A 91 -12.13 -0.29 21.45
C ASP A 91 -10.62 -0.27 21.75
N ILE A 92 -9.79 0.04 20.73
CA ILE A 92 -8.34 0.14 20.89
C ILE A 92 -7.96 1.32 21.81
N ASP A 93 -8.66 2.44 21.70
CA ASP A 93 -8.39 3.63 22.52
C ASP A 93 -8.78 3.39 23.98
N GLU A 94 -9.94 2.76 24.22
CA GLU A 94 -10.39 2.35 25.54
C GLU A 94 -9.42 1.34 26.20
N ALA A 95 -8.95 0.35 25.45
CA ALA A 95 -7.98 -0.64 25.94
C ALA A 95 -6.61 -0.02 26.30
N LYS A 96 -6.23 1.09 25.65
CA LYS A 96 -5.02 1.86 26.00
C LYS A 96 -5.26 2.78 27.21
N GLY A 97 -6.47 3.31 27.37
CA GLY A 97 -6.88 4.10 28.54
C GLY A 97 -6.92 3.29 29.83
N SER A 98 -7.34 2.03 29.78
CA SER A 98 -7.43 1.12 30.94
C SER A 98 -6.08 0.53 31.40
N ARG A 99 -4.97 0.77 30.66
CA ARG A 99 -3.60 0.36 31.05
C ARG A 99 -2.78 1.48 31.69
N LYS A 100 -3.42 2.61 32.04
CA LYS A 100 -2.84 3.68 32.86
C LYS A 100 -3.34 3.60 34.29
#